data_AF-A0A382LUW6-F1
#
_entry.id   AF-A0A382LUW6-F1
#
_cell.length_a   1.000
_cell.length_b   1.000
_cell.length_c   1.000
_cell.angle_alpha   90.00
_cell.angle_beta   90.00
_cell.angle_gamma   90.00
#
_symmetry.space_group_name_H-M   'P 1'
#
loop_
_entity.id
_entity.type
_entity.pdbx_description
1 polymer ?
#
loop_
_entity_poly.entity_id
_entity_poly.type
_entity_poly.pdbx_seq_one_letter_code
_entity_poly.pdbx_strand_id
1 'polypeptide(L)'
;MNEFHNPYATALDGLVLDDPVSAFFDFCRERENIRLEREMGSPKPWTDDPIFQKGRFLNVFREDDRGSKAILHFVKNLEQDLPTLIHALFFARWCNRQETLEKLSIKILSKPKDLREKLDTFEPWCNVTAYPVEPAYWEGVQYSRLDAATILFEEIKESLTETIIGAQGDVIKATNGVNDLFRMQNDFPIFMAIIDLAWFRPDVIDPRSHVPTGIGAVAYLDRLQSYFGLDDHQKTCDRMIMLQKEYWPEAKREFQPIDIEYLSCECRKYYSYVNGTKLFEGKNLFQPKQN
;
A
#
# COMPACT_ATOMS: atom_id res chain seq x y z
N MET A 1 6.09 23.47 11.28
CA MET A 1 5.71 22.06 11.27
C MET A 1 4.23 22.01 11.58
N ASN A 2 3.36 21.82 10.59
CA ASN A 2 2.00 21.41 10.90
C ASN A 2 2.15 19.97 11.40
N GLU A 3 1.87 19.73 12.68
CA GLU A 3 1.74 18.36 13.19
C GLU A 3 0.70 17.66 12.33
N PHE A 4 1.15 16.68 11.55
CA PHE A 4 0.25 15.81 10.81
C PHE A 4 -0.64 15.10 11.83
N HIS A 5 -1.91 15.47 11.86
CA HIS A 5 -2.87 14.78 12.71
C HIS A 5 -3.06 13.36 12.17
N ASN A 6 -2.44 12.37 12.81
CA ASN A 6 -2.71 10.97 12.52
C ASN A 6 -4.01 10.55 13.23
N PRO A 7 -5.12 10.35 12.51
CA PRO A 7 -6.40 9.99 13.14
C PRO A 7 -6.36 8.62 13.82
N TYR A 8 -5.34 7.80 13.54
CA TYR A 8 -5.23 6.43 14.02
C TYR A 8 -4.28 6.27 15.21
N ALA A 9 -3.61 7.34 15.65
CA ALA A 9 -2.60 7.27 16.71
C ALA A 9 -3.14 6.61 17.98
N THR A 10 -4.38 6.96 18.37
CA THR A 10 -5.05 6.45 19.58
C THR A 10 -5.95 5.25 19.31
N ALA A 11 -5.89 4.65 18.11
CA ALA A 11 -6.82 3.59 17.72
C ALA A 11 -6.72 2.33 18.59
N LEU A 12 -5.57 2.11 19.24
CA LEU A 12 -5.31 0.95 20.09
C LEU A 12 -5.13 1.33 21.58
N ASP A 13 -5.51 2.54 21.97
CA ASP A 13 -5.44 2.97 23.37
C ASP A 13 -6.35 2.09 24.24
N GLY A 14 -5.82 1.61 25.36
CA GLY A 14 -6.54 0.70 26.27
C GLY A 14 -6.58 -0.76 25.81
N LEU A 15 -6.15 -1.09 24.59
CA LEU A 15 -6.00 -2.47 24.17
C LEU A 15 -4.89 -3.12 24.99
N VAL A 16 -5.15 -4.30 25.54
CA VAL A 16 -4.16 -5.16 26.19
C VAL A 16 -3.88 -6.35 25.28
N LEU A 17 -2.62 -6.54 24.90
CA LEU A 17 -2.13 -7.72 24.19
C LEU A 17 -0.92 -8.24 24.98
N ASP A 18 -1.01 -9.47 25.48
CA ASP A 18 0.08 -10.08 26.26
C ASP A 18 1.33 -10.28 25.39
N ASP A 19 1.14 -10.70 24.14
CA ASP A 19 2.19 -10.81 23.14
C ASP A 19 1.69 -10.24 21.79
N PRO A 20 2.08 -8.98 21.43
CA PRO A 20 1.71 -8.39 20.15
C PRO A 20 2.35 -9.12 18.96
N VAL A 21 3.43 -9.88 19.15
CA VAL A 21 4.06 -10.67 18.08
C VAL A 21 3.19 -11.87 17.73
N SER A 22 2.79 -12.66 18.74
CA SER A 22 1.85 -13.78 18.55
C SER A 22 0.58 -13.29 17.87
N ALA A 23 -0.02 -12.21 18.38
CA ALA A 23 -1.20 -11.56 17.83
C ALA A 23 -1.06 -11.18 16.35
N PHE A 24 0.07 -10.60 15.95
CA PHE A 24 0.34 -10.27 14.55
C PHE A 24 0.33 -11.51 13.65
N PHE A 25 1.02 -12.57 14.06
CA PHE A 25 1.10 -13.79 13.25
C PHE A 25 -0.19 -14.62 13.29
N ASP A 26 -0.95 -14.59 14.38
CA ASP A 26 -2.31 -15.14 14.45
C ASP A 26 -3.23 -14.48 13.42
N PHE A 27 -3.21 -13.15 13.36
CA PHE A 27 -3.94 -12.39 12.34
C PHE A 27 -3.53 -12.83 10.93
N CYS A 28 -2.23 -12.97 10.67
CA CYS A 28 -1.72 -13.35 9.35
C CYS A 28 -2.18 -14.77 8.96
N ARG A 29 -2.03 -15.75 9.84
CA ARG A 29 -2.47 -17.13 9.60
C ARG A 29 -3.96 -17.21 9.30
N GLU A 30 -4.78 -16.61 10.16
CA GLU A 30 -6.23 -16.63 10.00
C GLU A 30 -6.64 -15.94 8.70
N ARG A 31 -6.04 -14.78 8.40
CA ARG A 31 -6.35 -14.06 7.18
C ARG A 31 -5.95 -14.84 5.93
N GLU A 32 -4.85 -15.57 5.95
CA GLU A 32 -4.40 -16.41 4.84
C GLU A 32 -5.28 -17.66 4.69
N ASN A 33 -5.69 -18.30 5.78
CA ASN A 33 -6.65 -19.41 5.75
C ASN A 33 -7.97 -18.99 5.07
N ILE A 34 -8.50 -17.81 5.42
CA ILE A 34 -9.70 -17.24 4.77
C ILE A 34 -9.48 -17.06 3.26
N ARG A 35 -8.28 -16.65 2.83
CA ARG A 35 -7.96 -16.51 1.41
C ARG A 35 -7.98 -17.87 0.71
N LEU A 36 -7.36 -18.89 1.32
CA LEU A 36 -7.29 -20.25 0.80
C LEU A 36 -8.67 -20.90 0.68
N GLU A 37 -9.50 -20.84 1.74
CA GLU A 37 -10.88 -21.35 1.71
C GLU A 37 -11.71 -20.71 0.60
N ARG A 38 -11.59 -19.39 0.42
CA ARG A 38 -12.25 -18.68 -0.66
C ARG A 38 -11.78 -19.16 -2.04
N GLU A 39 -10.48 -19.37 -2.22
CA GLU A 39 -9.91 -19.82 -3.50
C GLU A 39 -10.24 -21.29 -3.82
N MET A 40 -10.40 -22.13 -2.81
CA MET A 40 -10.89 -23.50 -2.98
C MET A 40 -12.39 -23.59 -3.32
N GLY A 41 -13.12 -22.46 -3.26
CA GLY A 41 -14.55 -22.43 -3.54
C GLY A 41 -15.41 -22.93 -2.39
N SER A 42 -14.86 -23.00 -1.16
CA SER A 42 -15.59 -23.40 0.03
C SER A 42 -16.79 -22.48 0.29
N PRO A 43 -17.91 -23.03 0.80
CA PRO A 43 -19.08 -22.21 1.16
C PRO A 43 -18.75 -21.27 2.32
N LYS A 44 -19.40 -20.11 2.35
CA LYS A 44 -19.29 -19.15 3.47
C LYS A 44 -20.02 -19.67 4.72
N PRO A 45 -19.62 -19.24 5.93
CA PRO A 45 -18.47 -18.37 6.22
C PRO A 45 -17.12 -19.11 6.17
N TRP A 46 -16.04 -18.40 5.82
CA TRP A 46 -14.68 -18.98 5.73
C TRP A 46 -13.89 -18.92 7.05
N THR A 47 -14.51 -18.39 8.10
CA THR A 47 -13.97 -18.22 9.45
C THR A 47 -15.12 -18.02 10.41
N ASP A 48 -14.97 -18.43 11.66
CA ASP A 48 -15.92 -18.15 12.74
C ASP A 48 -15.72 -16.76 13.36
N ASP A 49 -14.63 -16.07 13.02
CA ASP A 49 -14.34 -14.73 13.55
C ASP A 49 -15.30 -13.68 12.95
N PRO A 50 -16.17 -13.06 13.77
CA PRO A 50 -17.16 -12.09 13.29
C PRO A 50 -16.53 -10.80 12.76
N ILE A 51 -15.31 -10.44 13.20
CA ILE A 51 -14.58 -9.27 12.71
C ILE A 51 -14.12 -9.52 11.29
N PHE A 52 -13.54 -10.69 10.99
CA PHE A 52 -13.16 -11.04 9.62
C PHE A 52 -14.36 -11.20 8.69
N GLN A 53 -15.51 -11.69 9.20
CA GLN A 53 -16.74 -11.80 8.40
C GLN A 53 -17.32 -10.44 7.98
N LYS A 54 -17.24 -9.43 8.85
CA LYS A 54 -17.89 -8.12 8.66
C LYS A 54 -16.93 -7.02 8.19
N GLY A 55 -15.67 -7.11 8.61
CA GLY A 55 -14.62 -6.15 8.31
C GLY A 55 -14.10 -6.25 6.89
N ARG A 56 -13.31 -5.25 6.49
CA ARG A 56 -12.60 -5.24 5.21
C ARG A 56 -11.10 -5.28 5.48
N PHE A 57 -10.51 -6.41 5.15
CA PHE A 57 -9.08 -6.66 5.29
C PHE A 57 -8.48 -7.07 3.97
N LEU A 58 -7.28 -6.58 3.72
CA LEU A 58 -6.51 -6.96 2.55
C LEU A 58 -5.95 -8.37 2.74
N ASN A 59 -5.43 -9.00 1.68
CA ASN A 59 -4.75 -10.29 1.85
C ASN A 59 -3.40 -10.06 2.53
N VAL A 60 -2.81 -11.14 3.08
CA VAL A 60 -1.51 -11.05 3.74
C VAL A 60 -0.43 -10.62 2.76
N PHE A 61 -0.39 -11.29 1.61
CA PHE A 61 0.56 -11.01 0.55
C PHE A 61 -0.08 -10.12 -0.52
N ARG A 62 0.57 -9.00 -0.82
CA ARG A 62 0.02 -7.98 -1.73
C ARG A 62 -0.23 -8.50 -3.12
N GLU A 63 0.56 -9.43 -3.62
CA GLU A 63 0.37 -10.06 -4.93
C GLU A 63 -0.97 -10.81 -5.05
N ASP A 64 -1.59 -11.17 -3.92
CA ASP A 64 -2.88 -11.84 -3.91
C ASP A 64 -4.06 -10.86 -3.95
N ASP A 65 -3.81 -9.57 -3.72
CA ASP A 65 -4.81 -8.52 -3.82
C ASP A 65 -5.24 -8.27 -5.26
N ARG A 66 -6.56 -8.10 -5.42
CA ARG A 66 -7.21 -7.85 -6.70
C ARG A 66 -6.62 -6.64 -7.45
N GLY A 67 -6.32 -5.57 -6.70
CA GLY A 67 -5.70 -4.37 -7.26
C GLY A 67 -4.29 -4.62 -7.77
N SER A 68 -3.46 -5.32 -6.99
CA SER A 68 -2.10 -5.68 -7.38
C SER A 68 -2.10 -6.59 -8.62
N LYS A 69 -2.97 -7.60 -8.67
CA LYS A 69 -3.12 -8.46 -9.86
C LYS A 69 -3.45 -7.66 -11.13
N ALA A 70 -4.31 -6.65 -11.02
CA ALA A 70 -4.65 -5.77 -12.13
C ALA A 70 -3.44 -4.92 -12.58
N ILE A 71 -2.67 -4.38 -11.63
CA ILE A 71 -1.43 -3.62 -11.92
C ILE A 71 -0.41 -4.52 -12.61
N LEU A 72 -0.13 -5.70 -12.03
CA LEU A 72 0.82 -6.67 -12.58
C LEU A 72 0.45 -7.08 -14.01
N HIS A 73 -0.84 -7.26 -14.30
CA HIS A 73 -1.31 -7.53 -15.64
C HIS A 73 -1.15 -6.34 -16.60
N PHE A 74 -1.48 -5.12 -16.13
CA PHE A 74 -1.45 -3.90 -16.94
C PHE A 74 -0.04 -3.54 -17.42
N VAL A 75 0.97 -3.73 -16.58
CA VAL A 75 2.38 -3.36 -16.87
C VAL A 75 3.21 -4.52 -17.44
N LYS A 76 2.58 -5.66 -17.71
CA LYS A 76 3.25 -6.88 -18.15
C LYS A 76 4.09 -6.63 -19.43
N ASN A 77 5.31 -7.18 -19.46
CA ASN A 77 6.26 -7.10 -20.57
C ASN A 77 6.92 -5.70 -20.77
N LEU A 78 6.93 -4.86 -19.74
CA LEU A 78 7.63 -3.56 -19.76
C LEU A 78 8.99 -3.59 -19.06
N GLU A 79 9.47 -4.74 -18.59
CA GLU A 79 10.65 -4.86 -17.73
C GLU A 79 11.93 -4.31 -18.40
N GLN A 80 11.98 -4.34 -19.73
CA GLN A 80 13.10 -3.86 -20.53
C GLN A 80 13.05 -2.35 -20.83
N ASP A 81 11.89 -1.70 -20.66
CA ASP A 81 11.69 -0.27 -20.87
C ASP A 81 11.33 0.39 -19.54
N LEU A 82 12.37 0.74 -18.78
CA LEU A 82 12.24 1.24 -17.41
C LEU A 82 11.42 2.55 -17.32
N PRO A 83 11.63 3.59 -18.16
CA PRO A 83 10.79 4.78 -18.15
C PRO A 83 9.32 4.49 -18.41
N THR A 84 9.00 3.63 -19.38
CA THR A 84 7.62 3.25 -19.67
C THR A 84 7.00 2.42 -18.54
N LEU A 85 7.75 1.51 -17.91
CA LEU A 85 7.31 0.76 -16.74
C LEU A 85 7.00 1.69 -15.56
N ILE A 86 7.89 2.64 -15.25
CA ILE A 86 7.68 3.62 -14.18
C ILE A 86 6.44 4.47 -14.46
N HIS A 87 6.30 5.02 -15.67
CA HIS A 87 5.10 5.75 -16.07
C HIS A 87 3.83 4.89 -15.84
N ALA A 88 3.85 3.63 -16.30
CA ALA A 88 2.71 2.73 -16.17
C ALA A 88 2.33 2.44 -14.72
N LEU A 89 3.31 2.23 -13.83
CA LEU A 89 3.08 2.00 -12.40
C LEU A 89 2.50 3.22 -11.69
N PHE A 90 3.05 4.41 -11.96
CA PHE A 90 2.52 5.68 -11.43
C PHE A 90 1.09 5.92 -11.91
N PHE A 91 0.82 5.76 -13.22
CA PHE A 91 -0.53 5.83 -13.76
C PHE A 91 -1.47 4.83 -13.07
N ALA A 92 -1.04 3.59 -12.88
CA ALA A 92 -1.86 2.54 -12.31
C ALA A 92 -2.22 2.81 -10.84
N ARG A 93 -1.30 3.40 -10.05
CA ARG A 93 -1.57 3.86 -8.68
C ARG A 93 -2.37 5.15 -8.60
N TRP A 94 -2.27 6.03 -9.59
CA TRP A 94 -3.15 7.19 -9.70
C TRP A 94 -4.58 6.79 -10.07
N CYS A 95 -4.78 5.74 -10.87
CA CYS A 95 -6.11 5.15 -11.05
C CYS A 95 -6.57 4.40 -9.79
N ASN A 96 -5.72 3.48 -9.31
CA ASN A 96 -5.97 2.49 -8.26
C ASN A 96 -7.32 1.74 -8.40
N ARG A 97 -7.69 1.38 -9.63
CA ARG A 97 -8.99 0.77 -9.96
C ARG A 97 -8.83 -0.28 -11.05
N GLN A 98 -9.09 -1.55 -10.71
CA GLN A 98 -8.97 -2.69 -11.62
C GLN A 98 -9.82 -2.48 -12.88
N GLU A 99 -11.09 -2.10 -12.72
CA GLU A 99 -12.05 -1.99 -13.82
C GLU A 99 -11.66 -0.93 -14.86
N THR A 100 -10.80 0.02 -14.46
CA THR A 100 -10.18 1.00 -15.35
C THR A 100 -8.98 0.39 -16.07
N LEU A 101 -8.04 -0.21 -15.33
CA LEU A 101 -6.82 -0.80 -15.91
C LEU A 101 -7.14 -1.90 -16.92
N GLU A 102 -8.13 -2.75 -16.66
CA GLU A 102 -8.54 -3.84 -17.57
C GLU A 102 -9.13 -3.35 -18.90
N LYS A 103 -9.60 -2.10 -18.96
CA LYS A 103 -10.20 -1.50 -20.16
C LYS A 103 -9.22 -0.66 -20.99
N LEU A 104 -7.99 -0.53 -20.53
CA LEU A 104 -6.96 0.30 -21.16
C LEU A 104 -5.88 -0.58 -21.76
N SER A 105 -5.41 -0.20 -22.95
CA SER A 105 -4.16 -0.74 -23.50
C SER A 105 -3.01 0.12 -23.03
N ILE A 106 -1.88 -0.49 -22.66
CA ILE A 106 -0.68 0.23 -22.25
C ILE A 106 -0.22 1.30 -23.27
N LYS A 107 -0.44 1.04 -24.56
CA LYS A 107 -0.08 1.97 -25.65
C LYS A 107 -0.84 3.29 -25.62
N ILE A 108 -1.94 3.38 -24.86
CA ILE A 108 -2.69 4.63 -24.72
C ILE A 108 -1.95 5.64 -23.85
N LEU A 109 -1.02 5.18 -22.99
CA LEU A 109 -0.29 6.06 -22.06
C LEU A 109 0.59 7.08 -22.80
N SER A 110 1.14 6.73 -23.97
CA SER A 110 1.88 7.67 -24.82
C SER A 110 0.99 8.58 -25.66
N LYS A 111 -0.33 8.59 -25.41
CA LYS A 111 -1.32 9.41 -26.12
C LYS A 111 -2.20 10.19 -25.13
N PRO A 112 -1.68 11.27 -24.52
CA PRO A 112 -2.39 12.03 -23.48
C PRO A 112 -3.84 12.41 -23.81
N LYS A 113 -4.09 12.86 -25.06
CA LYS A 113 -5.44 13.23 -25.53
C LYS A 113 -6.38 12.03 -25.57
N ASP A 114 -5.98 10.96 -26.27
CA ASP A 114 -6.77 9.72 -26.38
C ASP A 114 -7.01 9.09 -24.99
N LEU A 115 -6.01 9.11 -24.11
CA LEU A 115 -6.12 8.60 -22.75
C LEU A 115 -7.16 9.41 -21.96
N ARG A 116 -7.08 10.74 -22.00
CA ARG A 116 -8.06 11.61 -21.31
C ARG A 116 -9.47 11.38 -21.81
N GLU A 117 -9.68 11.42 -23.13
CA GLU A 117 -10.98 11.14 -23.74
C GLU A 117 -11.51 9.77 -23.33
N LYS A 118 -10.63 8.77 -23.23
CA LYS A 118 -11.02 7.43 -22.77
C LYS A 118 -11.41 7.41 -21.29
N LEU A 119 -10.64 8.06 -20.42
CA LEU A 119 -10.94 8.12 -18.98
C LEU A 119 -12.22 8.91 -18.70
N ASP A 120 -12.54 9.93 -19.50
CA ASP A 120 -13.79 10.69 -19.39
C ASP A 120 -15.03 9.82 -19.66
N THR A 121 -14.87 8.66 -20.32
CA THR A 121 -15.95 7.66 -20.48
C THR A 121 -16.14 6.75 -19.25
N PHE A 122 -15.29 6.87 -18.22
CA PHE A 122 -15.33 6.02 -17.03
C PHE A 122 -15.80 6.78 -15.79
N GLU A 123 -16.93 6.35 -15.22
CA GLU A 123 -17.55 6.93 -14.02
C GLU A 123 -17.59 5.92 -12.86
N PRO A 124 -16.68 6.00 -11.86
CA PRO A 124 -15.45 6.80 -11.83
C PRO A 124 -14.27 6.09 -12.52
N TRP A 125 -13.35 6.87 -13.11
CA TRP A 125 -12.10 6.36 -13.70
C TRP A 125 -11.07 5.94 -12.65
N CYS A 126 -11.15 6.49 -11.43
CA CYS A 126 -10.22 6.20 -10.34
C CYS A 126 -10.92 5.77 -9.05
N ASN A 127 -10.15 5.33 -8.06
CA ASN A 127 -10.64 5.09 -6.72
C ASN A 127 -10.91 6.41 -5.99
N VAL A 128 -12.17 6.62 -5.58
CA VAL A 128 -12.63 7.85 -4.90
C VAL A 128 -12.88 7.66 -3.40
N THR A 129 -12.51 6.51 -2.81
CA THR A 129 -12.88 6.17 -1.44
C THR A 129 -11.68 5.80 -0.56
N ALA A 130 -11.02 4.68 -0.85
CA ALA A 130 -10.07 4.03 0.05
C ALA A 130 -8.61 4.42 -0.24
N TYR A 131 -8.34 5.11 -1.34
CA TYR A 131 -7.00 5.44 -1.80
C TYR A 131 -6.94 6.90 -2.25
N PRO A 132 -6.75 7.84 -1.31
CA PRO A 132 -6.71 9.26 -1.63
C PRO A 132 -5.43 9.57 -2.41
N VAL A 133 -5.58 10.28 -3.52
CA VAL A 133 -4.48 10.84 -4.31
C VAL A 133 -4.78 12.30 -4.51
N GLU A 134 -3.91 13.15 -4.00
CA GLU A 134 -4.02 14.59 -4.10
C GLU A 134 -3.32 15.12 -5.36
N PRO A 135 -3.50 16.42 -5.70
CA PRO A 135 -2.75 17.04 -6.79
C PRO A 135 -1.23 16.94 -6.59
N ALA A 136 -0.50 16.74 -7.68
CA ALA A 136 0.96 16.78 -7.70
C ALA A 136 1.43 18.15 -8.23
N TYR A 137 2.63 18.56 -7.85
CA TYR A 137 3.32 19.72 -8.39
C TYR A 137 4.46 19.29 -9.30
N TRP A 138 4.77 20.10 -10.31
CA TRP A 138 5.97 19.94 -11.12
C TRP A 138 6.41 21.32 -11.60
N GLU A 139 7.67 21.68 -11.36
CA GLU A 139 8.25 22.99 -11.73
C GLU A 139 7.39 24.21 -11.31
N GLY A 140 6.72 24.12 -10.16
CA GLY A 140 5.86 25.18 -9.63
C GLY A 140 4.43 25.20 -10.21
N VAL A 141 4.10 24.31 -11.14
CA VAL A 141 2.75 24.13 -11.68
C VAL A 141 2.04 23.01 -10.93
N GLN A 142 0.77 23.22 -10.57
CA GLN A 142 -0.07 22.21 -9.95
C GLN A 142 -0.82 21.40 -11.01
N TYR A 143 -0.75 20.09 -10.93
CA TYR A 143 -1.46 19.14 -11.77
C TYR A 143 -2.55 18.45 -10.96
N SER A 144 -3.79 18.47 -11.46
CA SER A 144 -4.86 17.67 -10.88
C SER A 144 -4.51 16.18 -10.93
N ARG A 145 -5.19 15.33 -10.14
CA ARG A 145 -5.00 13.86 -10.23
C ARG A 145 -5.17 13.35 -11.68
N LEU A 146 -6.11 13.91 -12.43
CA LEU A 146 -6.35 13.52 -13.82
C LEU A 146 -5.24 14.02 -14.75
N ASP A 147 -4.82 15.29 -14.62
CA ASP A 147 -3.76 15.84 -15.47
C ASP A 147 -2.41 15.19 -15.15
N ALA A 148 -2.15 14.87 -13.89
CA ALA A 148 -0.96 14.10 -13.49
C ALA A 148 -0.94 12.73 -14.18
N ALA A 149 -2.06 12.01 -14.12
CA ALA A 149 -2.19 10.68 -14.71
C ALA A 149 -2.18 10.68 -16.25
N THR A 150 -2.69 11.73 -16.91
CA THR A 150 -2.86 11.73 -18.37
C THR A 150 -1.78 12.48 -19.14
N ILE A 151 -1.12 13.45 -18.50
CA ILE A 151 -0.17 14.36 -19.16
C ILE A 151 1.18 14.26 -18.46
N LEU A 152 1.23 14.61 -17.18
CA LEU A 152 2.49 14.83 -16.47
C LEU A 152 3.40 13.60 -16.55
N PHE A 153 2.90 12.42 -16.20
CA PHE A 153 3.76 11.22 -16.10
C PHE A 153 4.40 10.81 -17.44
N GLU A 154 3.78 11.08 -18.58
CA GLU A 154 4.42 10.86 -19.88
C GLU A 154 5.55 11.88 -20.11
N GLU A 155 5.34 13.13 -19.73
CA GLU A 155 6.32 14.22 -19.89
C GLU A 155 7.56 14.01 -19.01
N ILE A 156 7.39 13.49 -17.79
CA ILE A 156 8.46 13.45 -16.78
C ILE A 156 9.03 12.05 -16.51
N LYS A 157 8.63 11.02 -17.26
CA LYS A 157 9.05 9.63 -17.00
C LYS A 157 10.57 9.43 -16.95
N GLU A 158 11.32 10.19 -17.74
CA GLU A 158 12.79 10.16 -17.70
C GLU A 158 13.31 10.74 -16.39
N SER A 159 12.82 11.92 -15.96
CA SER A 159 13.20 12.53 -14.69
C SER A 159 12.82 11.65 -13.48
N LEU A 160 11.66 10.99 -13.52
CA LEU A 160 11.28 10.00 -12.51
C LEU A 160 12.25 8.82 -12.49
N THR A 161 12.65 8.33 -13.67
CA THR A 161 13.59 7.22 -13.80
C THR A 161 14.96 7.58 -13.22
N GLU A 162 15.51 8.74 -13.56
CA GLU A 162 16.77 9.24 -13.00
C GLU A 162 16.72 9.37 -11.47
N THR A 163 15.61 9.93 -10.95
CA THR A 163 15.40 10.10 -9.51
C THR A 163 15.35 8.76 -8.78
N ILE A 164 14.62 7.78 -9.32
CA ILE A 164 14.48 6.44 -8.74
C ILE A 164 15.81 5.67 -8.80
N ILE A 165 16.53 5.71 -9.94
CA ILE A 165 17.86 5.09 -10.05
C ILE A 165 18.84 5.73 -9.06
N GLY A 166 18.79 7.06 -8.90
CA GLY A 166 19.63 7.81 -7.97
C GLY A 166 19.47 7.41 -6.50
N ALA A 167 18.36 6.77 -6.14
CA ALA A 167 18.12 6.23 -4.81
C ALA A 167 18.88 4.93 -4.51
N GLN A 168 19.47 4.29 -5.53
CA GLN A 168 20.34 3.11 -5.39
C GLN A 168 19.67 1.94 -4.64
N GLY A 169 18.42 1.62 -4.99
CA GLY A 169 17.69 0.52 -4.38
C GLY A 169 16.87 0.89 -3.14
N ASP A 170 17.09 2.07 -2.55
CA ASP A 170 16.46 2.50 -1.30
C ASP A 170 15.06 3.11 -1.55
N VAL A 171 14.03 2.46 -1.03
CA VAL A 171 12.63 2.85 -1.21
C VAL A 171 12.29 4.17 -0.54
N ILE A 172 12.86 4.46 0.64
CA ILE A 172 12.59 5.71 1.36
C ILE A 172 13.23 6.87 0.59
N LYS A 173 14.48 6.73 0.14
CA LYS A 173 15.15 7.75 -0.67
C LYS A 173 14.45 7.97 -2.00
N ALA A 174 14.02 6.91 -2.68
CA ALA A 174 13.29 7.03 -3.94
C ALA A 174 11.95 7.76 -3.73
N THR A 175 11.22 7.42 -2.67
CA THR A 175 9.93 8.05 -2.33
C THR A 175 10.11 9.53 -2.05
N ASN A 176 11.09 9.88 -1.20
CA ASN A 176 11.38 11.27 -0.88
C ASN A 176 11.86 12.04 -2.12
N GLY A 177 12.76 11.47 -2.93
CA GLY A 177 13.26 12.11 -4.13
C GLY A 177 12.16 12.41 -5.15
N VAL A 178 11.22 11.48 -5.36
CA VAL A 178 10.05 11.75 -6.22
C VAL A 178 9.10 12.75 -5.55
N ASN A 179 8.91 12.69 -4.23
CA ASN A 179 8.06 13.65 -3.55
C ASN A 179 8.67 15.07 -3.49
N ASP A 180 9.98 15.23 -3.57
CA ASP A 180 10.62 16.55 -3.72
C ASP A 180 10.22 17.21 -5.05
N LEU A 181 9.97 16.39 -6.08
CA LEU A 181 9.39 16.83 -7.35
C LEU A 181 7.91 17.16 -7.18
N PHE A 182 7.13 16.23 -6.61
CA PHE A 182 5.66 16.30 -6.57
C PHE A 182 5.09 17.21 -5.48
N ARG A 183 5.84 17.47 -4.42
CA ARG A 183 5.45 18.26 -3.25
C ARG A 183 4.08 17.88 -2.69
N MET A 184 3.79 16.57 -2.66
CA MET A 184 2.58 16.04 -2.06
C MET A 184 2.76 15.99 -0.53
N GLN A 185 1.72 16.41 0.17
CA GLN A 185 1.48 16.14 1.58
C GLN A 185 1.29 14.64 1.84
N ASN A 186 0.57 13.94 0.96
CA ASN A 186 0.39 12.49 1.04
C ASN A 186 1.17 11.78 -0.06
N ASP A 187 2.37 11.33 0.25
CA ASP A 187 3.29 10.61 -0.65
C ASP A 187 3.01 9.11 -0.75
N PHE A 188 2.01 8.58 -0.04
CA PHE A 188 1.67 7.16 -0.09
C PHE A 188 1.47 6.62 -1.53
N PRO A 189 0.83 7.34 -2.47
CA PRO A 189 0.75 6.89 -3.85
C PRO A 189 2.10 6.75 -4.57
N ILE A 190 3.06 7.62 -4.24
CA ILE A 190 4.43 7.58 -4.77
C ILE A 190 5.13 6.33 -4.23
N PHE A 191 5.10 6.15 -2.91
CA PHE A 191 5.66 4.98 -2.23
C PHE A 191 5.15 3.68 -2.85
N MET A 192 3.83 3.56 -3.04
CA MET A 192 3.21 2.36 -3.59
C MET A 192 3.62 2.09 -5.05
N ALA A 193 3.83 3.12 -5.86
CA ALA A 193 4.32 2.94 -7.24
C ALA A 193 5.80 2.50 -7.27
N ILE A 194 6.62 3.04 -6.37
CA ILE A 194 8.04 2.67 -6.23
C ILE A 194 8.19 1.23 -5.76
N ILE A 195 7.44 0.80 -4.75
CA ILE A 195 7.57 -0.58 -4.27
C ILE A 195 7.01 -1.59 -5.26
N ASP A 196 6.01 -1.21 -6.09
CA ASP A 196 5.56 -2.07 -7.20
C ASP A 196 6.65 -2.31 -8.24
N LEU A 197 7.56 -1.33 -8.44
CA LEU A 197 8.69 -1.49 -9.36
C LEU A 197 9.60 -2.64 -8.94
N ALA A 198 9.74 -2.90 -7.63
CA ALA A 198 10.57 -3.97 -7.09
C ALA A 198 10.13 -5.39 -7.54
N TRP A 199 8.85 -5.57 -7.91
CA TRP A 199 8.37 -6.84 -8.49
C TRP A 199 8.98 -7.14 -9.86
N PHE A 200 9.39 -6.11 -10.60
CA PHE A 200 9.85 -6.22 -11.99
C PHE A 200 11.35 -5.94 -12.13
N ARG A 201 11.85 -4.97 -11.36
CA ARG A 201 13.21 -4.44 -11.42
C ARG A 201 13.83 -4.40 -10.02
N PRO A 202 14.06 -5.56 -9.39
CA PRO A 202 14.73 -5.63 -8.08
C PRO A 202 16.18 -5.12 -8.12
N ASP A 203 16.75 -4.96 -9.32
CA ASP A 203 18.04 -4.30 -9.55
C ASP A 203 17.98 -2.77 -9.44
N VAL A 204 16.78 -2.17 -9.54
CA VAL A 204 16.55 -0.72 -9.42
C VAL A 204 16.03 -0.34 -8.04
N ILE A 205 15.09 -1.12 -7.51
CA ILE A 205 14.55 -0.97 -6.15
C ILE A 205 14.71 -2.31 -5.42
N ASP A 206 15.45 -2.33 -4.30
CA ASP A 206 15.62 -3.57 -3.54
C ASP A 206 14.32 -3.89 -2.78
N PRO A 207 13.67 -5.04 -3.04
CA PRO A 207 12.47 -5.42 -2.31
C PRO A 207 12.69 -5.62 -0.80
N ARG A 208 13.94 -5.71 -0.36
CA ARG A 208 14.34 -5.79 1.07
C ARG A 208 14.68 -4.43 1.67
N SER A 209 14.59 -3.35 0.89
CA SER A 209 14.77 -2.00 1.42
C SER A 209 13.74 -1.73 2.51
N HIS A 210 14.17 -1.02 3.56
CA HIS A 210 13.25 -0.41 4.49
C HIS A 210 12.27 0.53 3.77
N VAL A 211 11.09 0.70 4.37
CA VAL A 211 10.00 1.49 3.82
C VAL A 211 9.56 2.58 4.80
N PRO A 212 8.89 3.65 4.33
CA PRO A 212 8.29 4.64 5.21
C PRO A 212 7.24 4.01 6.13
N THR A 213 7.06 4.53 7.34
CA THR A 213 5.94 4.13 8.19
C THR A 213 4.68 4.88 7.81
N GLY A 214 3.67 4.19 7.32
CA GLY A 214 2.37 4.78 7.04
C GLY A 214 1.60 5.12 8.33
N ILE A 215 0.79 6.18 8.27
CA ILE A 215 -0.08 6.62 9.38
C ILE A 215 -0.98 5.49 9.90
N GLY A 216 -1.32 4.54 9.03
CA GLY A 216 -2.20 3.44 9.37
C GLY A 216 -1.52 2.29 10.11
N ALA A 217 -0.20 2.15 9.96
CA ALA A 217 0.61 1.11 10.58
C ALA A 217 1.19 1.55 11.93
N VAL A 218 1.41 2.86 12.09
CA VAL A 218 2.14 3.45 13.24
C VAL A 218 1.69 2.87 14.58
N ALA A 219 0.38 2.84 14.86
CA ALA A 219 -0.10 2.47 16.19
C ALA A 219 0.16 0.99 16.56
N TYR A 220 0.27 0.10 15.57
CA TYR A 220 0.63 -1.30 15.85
C TYR A 220 2.16 -1.49 15.87
N LEU A 221 2.88 -0.79 15.00
CA LEU A 221 4.35 -0.79 15.01
C LEU A 221 4.91 -0.20 16.31
N ASP A 222 4.32 0.87 16.86
CA ASP A 222 4.70 1.45 18.15
C ASP A 222 4.61 0.42 19.29
N ARG A 223 3.60 -0.46 19.23
CA ARG A 223 3.41 -1.53 20.23
C ARG A 223 4.46 -2.62 20.08
N LEU A 224 4.76 -3.05 18.85
CA LEU A 224 5.83 -4.01 18.59
C LEU A 224 7.19 -3.43 18.98
N GLN A 225 7.46 -2.18 18.62
CA GLN A 225 8.68 -1.45 18.97
C GLN A 225 8.85 -1.37 20.49
N SER A 226 7.79 -0.99 21.22
CA SER A 226 7.80 -0.94 22.68
C SER A 226 8.00 -2.31 23.32
N TYR A 227 7.36 -3.35 22.77
CA TYR A 227 7.49 -4.73 23.24
C TYR A 227 8.92 -5.26 23.09
N PHE A 228 9.59 -4.92 21.99
CA PHE A 228 10.99 -5.31 21.77
C PHE A 228 12.01 -4.36 22.42
N GLY A 229 11.61 -3.16 22.84
CA GLY A 229 12.52 -2.11 23.29
C GLY A 229 13.47 -1.62 22.20
N LEU A 230 12.97 -1.49 20.96
CA LEU A 230 13.74 -1.04 19.79
C LEU A 230 13.60 0.47 19.57
N ASP A 231 14.56 1.04 18.85
CA ASP A 231 14.64 2.50 18.66
C ASP A 231 13.70 3.03 17.57
N ASP A 232 13.37 2.20 16.58
CA ASP A 232 12.64 2.61 15.39
C ASP A 232 11.84 1.47 14.74
N HIS A 233 10.93 1.85 13.84
CA HIS A 233 10.06 0.92 13.13
C HIS A 233 10.81 0.06 12.11
N GLN A 234 11.93 0.53 11.55
CA GLN A 234 12.70 -0.23 10.58
C GLN A 234 13.35 -1.46 11.24
N LYS A 235 14.00 -1.28 12.39
CA LYS A 235 14.52 -2.36 13.24
C LYS A 235 13.40 -3.28 13.72
N THR A 236 12.22 -2.71 14.02
CA THR A 236 11.04 -3.49 14.39
C THR A 236 10.58 -4.39 13.24
N CYS A 237 10.53 -3.88 12.01
CA CYS A 237 10.24 -4.68 10.81
C CYS A 237 11.28 -5.79 10.61
N ASP A 238 12.58 -5.48 10.71
CA ASP A 238 13.64 -6.48 10.60
C ASP A 238 13.47 -7.60 11.64
N ARG A 239 13.12 -7.24 12.88
CA ARG A 239 12.86 -8.21 13.94
C ARG A 239 11.66 -9.10 13.62
N MET A 240 10.56 -8.54 13.14
CA MET A 240 9.38 -9.32 12.76
C MET A 240 9.66 -10.28 11.60
N ILE A 241 10.44 -9.88 10.60
CA ILE A 241 10.85 -10.76 9.49
C ILE A 241 11.65 -11.95 10.02
N MET A 242 12.62 -11.71 10.93
CA MET A 242 13.39 -12.81 11.54
C MET A 242 12.50 -13.80 12.31
N LEU A 243 11.48 -13.30 13.02
CA LEU A 243 10.57 -14.12 13.82
C LEU A 243 9.58 -14.93 12.98
N GLN A 244 9.38 -14.59 11.70
CA GLN A 244 8.48 -15.32 10.82
C GLN A 244 8.80 -16.83 10.78
N LYS A 245 10.08 -17.22 10.79
CA LYS A 245 10.46 -18.65 10.74
C LYS A 245 10.05 -19.43 11.98
N GLU A 246 9.89 -18.76 13.11
CA GLU A 246 9.43 -19.36 14.36
C GLU A 246 7.91 -19.35 14.44
N TYR A 247 7.29 -18.22 14.11
CA TYR A 247 5.85 -18.02 14.29
C TYR A 247 5.01 -18.51 13.13
N TRP A 248 5.53 -18.49 11.90
CA TRP A 248 4.80 -18.89 10.69
C TRP A 248 5.72 -19.50 9.61
N PRO A 249 6.37 -20.65 9.89
CA PRO A 249 7.33 -21.29 8.98
C PRO A 249 6.72 -21.74 7.64
N GLU A 250 5.42 -21.98 7.59
CA GLU A 250 4.66 -22.44 6.42
C GLU A 250 4.15 -21.28 5.54
N ALA A 251 4.50 -20.03 5.86
CA ALA A 251 4.15 -18.88 5.05
C ALA A 251 4.61 -19.05 3.59
N LYS A 252 3.79 -18.56 2.64
CA LYS A 252 4.03 -18.68 1.19
C LYS A 252 5.41 -18.17 0.75
N ARG A 253 5.93 -17.14 1.41
CA ARG A 253 7.28 -16.60 1.22
C ARG A 253 7.75 -15.86 2.46
N GLU A 254 9.05 -15.60 2.54
CA GLU A 254 9.61 -14.68 3.52
C GLU A 254 9.01 -13.28 3.33
N PHE A 255 8.72 -12.62 4.46
CA PHE A 255 8.25 -11.24 4.47
C PHE A 255 9.35 -10.28 4.06
N GLN A 256 8.94 -9.26 3.34
CA GLN A 256 9.71 -8.07 3.02
C GLN A 256 9.28 -6.95 3.97
N PRO A 257 10.10 -5.88 4.15
CA PRO A 257 9.75 -4.77 5.05
C PRO A 257 8.38 -4.16 4.77
N ILE A 258 7.96 -4.11 3.50
CA ILE A 258 6.63 -3.65 3.12
C ILE A 258 5.49 -4.54 3.61
N ASP A 259 5.69 -5.86 3.73
CA ASP A 259 4.66 -6.73 4.25
C ASP A 259 4.43 -6.43 5.73
N ILE A 260 5.49 -6.18 6.53
CA ILE A 260 5.34 -5.85 7.94
C ILE A 260 4.62 -4.50 8.13
N GLU A 261 4.97 -3.48 7.35
CA GLU A 261 4.28 -2.18 7.38
C GLU A 261 2.80 -2.34 7.05
N TYR A 262 2.50 -3.01 5.94
CA TYR A 262 1.14 -3.22 5.45
C TYR A 262 0.29 -4.03 6.42
N LEU A 263 0.84 -5.15 6.91
CA LEU A 263 0.17 -6.03 7.86
C LEU A 263 0.00 -5.36 9.22
N SER A 264 0.89 -4.47 9.64
CA SER A 264 0.71 -3.68 10.86
C SER A 264 -0.47 -2.71 10.72
N CYS A 265 -0.70 -2.16 9.53
CA CYS A 265 -1.92 -1.40 9.24
C CYS A 265 -3.19 -2.25 9.32
N GLU A 266 -3.16 -3.48 8.80
CA GLU A 266 -4.28 -4.43 8.88
C GLU A 266 -4.52 -4.91 10.32
N CYS A 267 -3.46 -5.23 11.08
CA CYS A 267 -3.53 -5.58 12.50
C CYS A 267 -4.14 -4.43 13.31
N ARG A 268 -3.68 -3.19 13.09
CA ARG A 268 -4.30 -2.01 13.72
C ARG A 268 -5.79 -1.93 13.43
N LYS A 269 -6.24 -2.15 12.18
CA LYS A 269 -7.68 -2.16 11.85
C LYS A 269 -8.42 -3.26 12.60
N TYR A 270 -7.88 -4.49 12.63
CA TYR A 270 -8.50 -5.64 13.27
C TYR A 270 -8.63 -5.41 14.77
N TYR A 271 -7.53 -5.04 15.42
CA TYR A 271 -7.50 -4.80 16.85
C TYR A 271 -8.24 -3.53 17.28
N SER A 272 -8.51 -2.59 16.38
CA SER A 272 -9.45 -1.49 16.68
C SER A 272 -10.88 -2.00 16.88
N TYR A 273 -11.29 -3.06 16.16
CA TYR A 273 -12.58 -3.72 16.40
C TYR A 273 -12.57 -4.53 17.70
N VAL A 274 -11.49 -5.28 17.96
CA VAL A 274 -11.30 -6.03 19.23
C VAL A 274 -11.37 -5.07 20.43
N ASN A 275 -10.71 -3.91 20.33
CA ASN A 275 -10.66 -2.89 21.37
C ASN A 275 -11.97 -2.06 21.50
N GLY A 276 -12.90 -2.19 20.54
CA GLY A 276 -14.12 -1.39 20.50
C GLY A 276 -13.90 0.11 20.24
N THR A 277 -12.71 0.51 19.77
CA THR A 277 -12.43 1.88 19.27
C THR A 277 -12.94 2.07 17.84
N LYS A 278 -13.24 0.97 17.14
CA LYS A 278 -13.94 0.95 15.86
C LYS A 278 -15.16 0.03 15.94
N LEU A 279 -16.31 0.53 15.49
CA LEU A 279 -17.58 -0.21 15.47
C LEU A 279 -17.99 -0.56 14.03
N PHE A 280 -18.89 -1.55 13.89
CA PHE A 280 -19.50 -1.92 12.60
C PHE A 280 -20.67 -0.98 12.24
N GLU A 281 -20.42 0.33 12.25
CA GLU A 281 -21.44 1.37 12.01
C GLU A 281 -21.01 2.31 10.87
N GLY A 282 -21.98 2.78 10.07
CA GLY A 282 -21.73 3.66 8.92
C GLY A 282 -20.99 2.99 7.74
N LYS A 283 -20.24 3.77 6.93
CA LYS A 283 -19.46 3.27 5.78
C LYS A 283 -18.16 2.54 6.18
N ASN A 284 -18.03 2.05 7.42
CA ASN A 284 -16.78 1.51 8.00
C ASN A 284 -15.62 2.53 8.07
N LEU A 285 -15.93 3.83 8.05
CA LEU A 285 -14.95 4.90 8.32
C LEU A 285 -14.55 4.83 9.79
N PHE A 286 -13.25 4.85 10.07
CA PHE A 286 -12.78 4.95 11.45
C PHE A 286 -13.21 6.31 12.03
N GLN A 287 -13.96 6.29 13.13
CA GLN A 287 -14.27 7.48 13.91
C GLN A 287 -13.53 7.33 15.24
N PRO A 288 -12.48 8.14 15.50
CA PRO A 288 -11.83 8.11 16.82
C PRO A 288 -12.87 8.43 17.89
N LYS A 289 -12.84 7.72 19.03
CA LYS A 289 -13.63 8.12 20.19
C LYS A 289 -13.19 9.54 20.57
N GLN A 290 -14.15 10.46 20.61
CA GLN A 290 -13.96 11.72 21.34
C GLN A 290 -14.04 11.36 22.82
N ASN A 291 -12.96 11.63 23.57
CA ASN A 291 -12.95 11.55 25.02
C ASN A 291 -13.98 12.52 25.61
#